data_AF-A0A0D9NIL0-F1
#
_entry.id   AF-A0A0D9NIL0-F1
#
_cell.length_a   1.000
_cell.length_b   1.000
_cell.length_c   1.000
_cell.angle_alpha   90.00
_cell.angle_beta   90.00
_cell.angle_gamma   90.00
#
_symmetry.space_group_name_H-M   'P 1'
#
loop_
_entity.id
_entity.type
_entity.pdbx_description
1 polymer ?
#
loop_
_entity_poly.entity_id
_entity_poly.type
_entity_poly.pdbx_seq_one_letter_code
_entity_poly.pdbx_strand_id
1 'polypeptide(L)'
;MPASQSTVTQSLIRHDAKQFLLDNCGEIYQEWTSLLAKTTLPAEATSSDQRILDMLLTLDVAFNTASQRIIRLASIQLTRVLKGLKEKVKEDRRRGLIDGQRSKRDASIVIDIYCRATGKPRALVLSNTRFANRCSALAKDSLLAIILTDHDAKLIKNTSISISRLQAIAEEITRAYPPELILALNYLSNDGSKMAGDESSLMLARRIMLA
;
A
#
# COMPACT_ATOMS: atom_id res chain seq x y z
N MET A 1 12.36 -17.22 23.77
CA MET A 1 11.53 -17.95 22.79
C MET A 1 10.85 -16.94 21.87
N PRO A 2 10.73 -17.18 20.56
CA PRO A 2 9.95 -16.29 19.69
C PRO A 2 8.49 -16.30 20.17
N ALA A 3 7.88 -15.11 20.28
CA ALA A 3 6.47 -15.01 20.63
C ALA A 3 5.62 -15.87 19.68
N SER A 4 4.64 -16.59 20.24
CA SER A 4 3.70 -17.38 19.45
C SER A 4 2.96 -16.46 18.47
N GLN A 5 2.58 -16.97 17.30
CA GLN A 5 1.86 -16.18 16.29
C GLN A 5 0.61 -15.51 16.89
N SER A 6 -0.16 -16.24 17.70
CA SER A 6 -1.36 -15.72 18.36
C SER A 6 -1.06 -14.53 19.27
N THR A 7 0.03 -14.56 20.04
CA THR A 7 0.44 -13.44 20.91
C THR A 7 0.80 -12.20 20.09
N VAL A 8 1.48 -12.38 18.96
CA VAL A 8 1.81 -11.28 18.04
C VAL A 8 0.53 -10.72 17.43
N THR A 9 -0.36 -11.57 16.93
CA THR A 9 -1.64 -11.17 16.34
C THR A 9 -2.48 -10.36 17.31
N GLN A 10 -2.63 -10.82 18.56
CA GLN A 10 -3.37 -10.10 19.59
C GLN A 10 -2.83 -8.69 19.85
N SER A 11 -1.51 -8.51 19.86
CA SER A 11 -0.90 -7.17 20.06
C SER A 11 -1.16 -6.16 18.93
N LEU A 12 -1.56 -6.65 17.74
CA LEU A 12 -1.80 -5.83 16.54
C LEU A 12 -3.27 -5.41 16.41
N ILE A 13 -4.16 -6.16 17.04
CA ILE A 13 -5.60 -5.91 16.99
C ILE A 13 -5.93 -4.70 17.88
N ARG A 14 -6.55 -3.70 17.28
CA ARG A 14 -7.11 -2.55 17.98
C ARG A 14 -8.52 -2.90 18.45
N HIS A 15 -8.76 -2.90 19.76
CA HIS A 15 -10.06 -3.31 20.32
C HIS A 15 -11.21 -2.35 19.94
N ASP A 16 -10.91 -1.08 19.72
CA ASP A 16 -11.85 -0.03 19.29
C ASP A 16 -11.82 0.21 17.76
N ALA A 17 -11.31 -0.73 16.96
CA ALA A 17 -11.08 -0.54 15.51
C ALA A 17 -12.31 -0.04 14.74
N LYS A 18 -13.51 -0.55 15.08
CA LYS A 18 -14.77 -0.12 14.44
C LYS A 18 -15.09 1.35 14.75
N GLN A 19 -15.03 1.73 16.04
CA GLN A 19 -15.29 3.11 16.46
C GLN A 19 -14.23 4.07 15.91
N PHE A 20 -12.96 3.69 16.03
CA PHE A 20 -11.84 4.43 15.44
C PHE A 20 -12.06 4.70 13.95
N LEU A 21 -12.46 3.68 13.17
CA LEU A 21 -12.71 3.87 11.74
C LEU A 21 -13.92 4.78 11.50
N LEU A 22 -15.02 4.64 12.24
CA LEU A 22 -16.19 5.52 12.11
C LEU A 22 -15.84 6.99 12.34
N ASP A 23 -15.08 7.27 13.40
CA ASP A 23 -14.67 8.62 13.80
C ASP A 23 -13.70 9.25 12.78
N ASN A 24 -12.82 8.43 12.19
CA ASN A 24 -11.76 8.91 11.30
C ASN A 24 -12.04 8.65 9.81
N CYS A 25 -13.19 8.08 9.45
CA CYS A 25 -13.48 7.60 8.08
C CYS A 25 -13.34 8.71 7.04
N GLY A 26 -13.81 9.93 7.36
CA GLY A 26 -13.73 11.10 6.49
C GLY A 26 -12.29 11.51 6.19
N GLU A 27 -11.48 11.69 7.23
CA GLU A 27 -10.07 12.03 7.07
C GLU A 27 -9.31 10.93 6.32
N ILE A 28 -9.52 9.66 6.69
CA ILE A 28 -8.88 8.51 6.03
C ILE A 28 -9.23 8.49 4.54
N TYR A 29 -10.50 8.66 4.20
CA TYR A 29 -10.96 8.67 2.81
C TYR A 29 -10.39 9.86 2.04
N GLN A 30 -10.37 11.05 2.65
CA GLN A 30 -9.80 12.25 2.03
C GLN A 30 -8.29 12.13 1.80
N GLU A 31 -7.53 11.65 2.79
CA GLU A 31 -6.09 11.39 2.66
C GLU A 31 -5.82 10.35 1.56
N TRP A 32 -6.60 9.27 1.56
CA TRP A 32 -6.46 8.19 0.58
C TRP A 32 -6.76 8.65 -0.84
N THR A 33 -7.90 9.31 -1.06
CA THR A 33 -8.29 9.81 -2.39
C THR A 33 -7.34 10.92 -2.89
N SER A 34 -6.90 11.81 -2.00
CA SER A 34 -5.90 12.85 -2.35
C SER A 34 -4.57 12.24 -2.78
N LEU A 35 -4.14 11.17 -2.09
CA LEU A 35 -2.95 10.42 -2.48
C LEU A 35 -3.16 9.73 -3.83
N LEU A 36 -4.28 9.04 -4.02
CA LEU A 36 -4.58 8.32 -5.26
C LEU A 36 -4.70 9.23 -6.48
N ALA A 37 -5.30 10.42 -6.33
CA ALA A 37 -5.43 11.39 -7.42
C ALA A 37 -4.07 11.78 -8.02
N LYS A 38 -3.01 11.80 -7.18
CA LYS A 38 -1.64 12.17 -7.59
C LYS A 38 -0.77 10.97 -7.95
N THR A 39 -1.24 9.75 -7.72
CA THR A 39 -0.41 8.53 -7.76
C THR A 39 -1.08 7.38 -8.50
N THR A 40 -2.13 7.65 -9.25
CA THR A 40 -2.76 6.67 -10.15
C THR A 40 -1.99 6.59 -11.46
N LEU A 41 -1.61 5.38 -11.86
CA LEU A 41 -0.83 5.17 -13.09
C LEU A 41 -1.65 5.57 -14.32
N PRO A 42 -1.13 6.42 -15.22
CA PRO A 42 -1.85 6.77 -16.43
C PRO A 42 -1.95 5.55 -17.36
N ALA A 43 -3.15 5.25 -17.85
CA ALA A 43 -3.39 4.07 -18.70
C ALA A 43 -2.52 4.09 -19.97
N GLU A 44 -2.44 5.24 -20.63
CA GLU A 44 -1.73 5.44 -21.91
C GLU A 44 -0.22 5.68 -21.77
N ALA A 45 0.29 5.92 -20.55
CA ALA A 45 1.70 6.27 -20.36
C ALA A 45 2.63 5.07 -20.60
N THR A 46 3.76 5.31 -21.27
CA THR A 46 4.90 4.37 -21.29
C THR A 46 5.68 4.47 -19.98
N SER A 47 6.53 3.49 -19.70
CA SER A 47 7.34 3.45 -18.47
C SER A 47 8.35 4.59 -18.31
N SER A 48 8.63 5.34 -19.37
CA SER A 48 9.53 6.51 -19.37
C SER A 48 8.82 7.85 -19.20
N ASP A 49 7.49 7.85 -19.02
CA ASP A 49 6.69 9.06 -18.88
C ASP A 49 7.05 9.85 -17.61
N GLN A 50 7.23 11.17 -17.74
CA GLN A 50 7.55 12.06 -16.61
C GLN A 50 6.51 11.98 -15.49
N ARG A 51 5.24 11.77 -15.83
CA ARG A 51 4.16 11.62 -14.85
C ARG A 51 4.41 10.45 -13.90
N ILE A 52 5.05 9.37 -14.37
CA ILE A 52 5.41 8.22 -13.53
C ILE A 52 6.49 8.61 -12.52
N LEU A 53 7.44 9.45 -12.92
CA LEU A 53 8.47 9.96 -12.01
C LEU A 53 7.86 10.86 -10.93
N ASP A 54 6.98 11.79 -11.32
CA ASP A 54 6.32 12.72 -10.39
C ASP A 54 5.44 11.97 -9.37
N MET A 55 4.75 10.92 -9.82
CA MET A 55 3.98 10.03 -8.95
C MET A 55 4.86 9.30 -7.92
N LEU A 56 5.99 8.73 -8.37
CA LEU A 56 6.91 8.00 -7.50
C LEU A 56 7.58 8.94 -6.49
N LEU A 57 7.91 10.17 -6.89
CA LEU A 57 8.38 11.21 -5.98
C LEU A 57 7.31 11.59 -4.95
N THR A 58 6.05 11.76 -5.38
CA THR A 58 4.93 12.05 -4.48
C THR A 58 4.74 10.94 -3.44
N LEU A 59 4.81 9.67 -3.86
CA LEU A 59 4.73 8.53 -2.95
C LEU A 59 5.92 8.48 -1.99
N ASP A 60 7.12 8.76 -2.47
CA ASP A 60 8.31 8.77 -1.62
C ASP A 60 8.23 9.88 -0.57
N VAL A 61 7.77 11.09 -0.91
CA VAL A 61 7.53 12.16 0.07
C VAL A 61 6.50 11.73 1.11
N ALA A 62 5.37 11.16 0.69
CA ALA A 62 4.35 10.66 1.60
C ALA A 62 4.86 9.51 2.49
N PHE A 63 5.73 8.65 1.97
CA PHE A 63 6.33 7.54 2.70
C PHE A 63 7.35 7.98 3.76
N ASN A 64 7.90 9.20 3.66
CA ASN A 64 8.89 9.74 4.59
C ASN A 64 8.29 10.80 5.54
N THR A 65 6.96 10.88 5.67
CA THR A 65 6.29 11.78 6.63
C THR A 65 6.32 11.26 8.06
N ALA A 66 5.94 12.09 9.04
CA ALA A 66 5.85 11.69 10.45
C ALA A 66 4.57 10.89 10.77
N SER A 67 3.50 11.08 9.99
CA SER A 67 2.22 10.38 10.18
C SER A 67 2.30 8.90 9.76
N GLN A 68 2.18 7.99 10.75
CA GLN A 68 2.12 6.54 10.49
C GLN A 68 0.96 6.15 9.57
N ARG A 69 -0.18 6.83 9.69
CA ARG A 69 -1.35 6.63 8.83
C ARG A 69 -1.00 6.87 7.36
N ILE A 70 -0.37 8.01 7.06
CA ILE A 70 0.05 8.35 5.69
C ILE A 70 1.15 7.40 5.20
N ILE A 71 2.11 7.01 6.06
CA ILE A 71 3.13 6.02 5.69
C ILE A 71 2.48 4.69 5.26
N ARG A 72 1.46 4.21 5.99
CA ARG A 72 0.74 2.97 5.67
C ARG A 72 -0.02 3.11 4.35
N LEU A 73 -0.74 4.20 4.14
CA LEU A 73 -1.42 4.51 2.87
C LEU A 73 -0.44 4.54 1.69
N ALA A 74 0.66 5.28 1.84
CA ALA A 74 1.72 5.39 0.84
C ALA A 74 2.39 4.03 0.56
N SER A 75 2.56 3.19 1.59
CA SER A 75 3.10 1.84 1.44
C SER A 75 2.23 0.95 0.55
N ILE A 76 0.92 0.94 0.82
CA ILE A 76 -0.06 0.16 0.03
C ILE A 76 -0.05 0.64 -1.42
N GLN A 77 -0.14 1.96 -1.64
CA GLN A 77 -0.18 2.52 -2.98
C GLN A 77 1.15 2.36 -3.73
N LEU A 78 2.29 2.47 -3.05
CA LEU A 78 3.59 2.22 -3.65
C LEU A 78 3.68 0.77 -4.15
N THR A 79 3.23 -0.21 -3.37
CA THR A 79 3.18 -1.60 -3.84
C THR A 79 2.28 -1.76 -5.08
N ARG A 80 1.13 -1.09 -5.14
CA ARG A 80 0.24 -1.10 -6.32
C ARG A 80 0.90 -0.47 -7.56
N VAL A 81 1.49 0.71 -7.41
CA VAL A 81 2.18 1.42 -8.49
C VAL A 81 3.37 0.61 -9.00
N LEU A 82 4.18 0.02 -8.12
CA LEU A 82 5.33 -0.80 -8.55
C LEU A 82 4.88 -2.08 -9.28
N LYS A 83 3.78 -2.73 -8.86
CA LYS A 83 3.18 -3.87 -9.58
C LYS A 83 2.69 -3.43 -10.96
N GLY A 84 1.94 -2.33 -11.06
CA GLY A 84 1.42 -1.82 -12.33
C GLY A 84 2.53 -1.35 -13.28
N LEU A 85 3.55 -0.66 -12.76
CA LEU A 85 4.70 -0.22 -13.55
C LEU A 85 5.52 -1.39 -14.08
N LYS A 86 5.63 -2.49 -13.32
CA LYS A 86 6.28 -3.71 -13.81
C LYS A 86 5.55 -4.29 -15.02
N GLU A 87 4.21 -4.33 -15.00
CA GLU A 87 3.44 -4.80 -16.15
C GLU A 87 3.55 -3.82 -17.34
N LYS A 88 3.60 -2.50 -17.11
CA LYS A 88 3.90 -1.51 -18.16
C LYS A 88 5.29 -1.72 -18.78
N VAL A 89 6.33 -1.90 -17.98
CA VAL A 89 7.69 -2.18 -18.47
C VAL A 89 7.73 -3.46 -19.31
N LYS A 90 7.00 -4.50 -18.88
CA LYS A 90 6.88 -5.76 -19.61
C LYS A 90 6.18 -5.56 -20.97
N GLU A 91 5.14 -4.73 -21.01
CA GLU A 91 4.44 -4.39 -22.24
C GLU A 91 5.31 -3.54 -23.18
N ASP A 92 5.98 -2.52 -22.67
CA ASP A 92 6.93 -1.70 -23.44
C ASP A 92 8.05 -2.55 -24.06
N ARG A 93 8.55 -3.55 -23.32
CA ARG A 93 9.51 -4.54 -23.84
C ARG A 93 8.94 -5.36 -24.99
N ARG A 94 7.71 -5.85 -24.85
CA ARG A 94 7.04 -6.63 -25.92
C ARG A 94 6.86 -5.79 -27.18
N ARG A 95 6.64 -4.48 -27.03
CA ARG A 95 6.54 -3.51 -28.13
C ARG A 95 7.90 -3.06 -28.68
N GLY A 96 9.02 -3.53 -28.12
CA GLY A 96 10.36 -3.13 -28.55
C GLY A 96 10.77 -1.70 -28.15
N LEU A 97 10.05 -1.07 -27.22
CA LEU A 97 10.34 0.29 -26.73
C LEU A 97 11.48 0.34 -25.71
N ILE A 98 11.90 -0.82 -25.21
CA ILE A 98 13.01 -0.95 -24.25
C ILE A 98 13.99 -1.98 -24.79
N ASP A 99 15.22 -1.55 -25.03
CA ASP A 99 16.29 -2.45 -25.43
C ASP A 99 16.54 -3.52 -24.36
N GLY A 100 16.47 -4.78 -24.79
CA GLY A 100 16.71 -5.93 -23.94
C GLY A 100 18.17 -6.03 -23.51
N GLN A 101 18.54 -5.41 -22.39
CA GLN A 101 19.85 -5.67 -21.78
C GLN A 101 19.87 -7.05 -21.12
N ARG A 102 20.77 -7.93 -21.59
CA ARG A 102 21.11 -9.20 -20.91
C ARG A 102 21.40 -8.87 -19.44
N SER A 103 20.63 -9.46 -18.52
CA SER A 103 20.63 -9.28 -17.04
C SER A 103 19.64 -8.28 -16.42
N LYS A 104 19.06 -7.31 -17.16
CA LYS A 104 18.04 -6.43 -16.55
C LYS A 104 16.66 -7.08 -16.61
N ARG A 105 16.17 -7.55 -15.45
CA ARG A 105 14.77 -8.00 -15.28
C ARG A 105 13.84 -6.79 -15.14
N ASP A 106 12.55 -6.97 -15.44
CA ASP A 106 11.54 -5.89 -15.37
C ASP A 106 11.51 -5.21 -13.99
N ALA A 107 11.63 -6.01 -12.93
CA ALA A 107 11.72 -5.49 -11.57
C ALA A 107 12.95 -4.59 -11.33
N SER A 108 14.09 -4.87 -11.99
CA SER A 108 15.27 -4.00 -11.87
C SER A 108 15.05 -2.66 -12.57
N ILE A 109 14.36 -2.67 -13.72
CA ILE A 109 14.03 -1.45 -14.47
C ILE A 109 13.09 -0.58 -13.63
N VAL A 110 12.07 -1.18 -13.00
CA VAL A 110 11.18 -0.48 -12.07
C VAL A 110 11.95 0.20 -10.93
N ILE A 111 12.93 -0.49 -10.33
CA ILE A 111 13.78 0.11 -9.29
C ILE A 111 14.65 1.23 -9.85
N ASP A 112 15.18 1.09 -11.07
CA ASP A 112 15.97 2.15 -11.73
C ASP A 112 15.12 3.41 -11.98
N ILE A 113 13.88 3.24 -12.43
CA ILE A 113 12.90 4.34 -12.60
C ILE A 113 12.63 5.02 -11.26
N TYR A 114 12.42 4.24 -10.20
CA TYR A 114 12.20 4.79 -8.87
C TYR A 114 13.42 5.55 -8.33
N CYS A 115 14.64 5.01 -8.50
CA CYS A 115 15.87 5.72 -8.16
C CYS A 115 16.00 7.05 -8.91
N ARG A 116 15.64 7.06 -10.21
CA ARG A 116 15.65 8.28 -11.04
C ARG A 116 14.64 9.31 -10.54
N ALA A 117 13.43 8.88 -10.21
CA ALA A 117 12.37 9.75 -9.73
C ALA A 117 12.75 10.49 -8.44
N THR A 118 13.42 9.81 -7.51
CA THR A 118 13.71 10.37 -6.17
C THR A 118 15.15 10.85 -6.00
N GLY A 119 16.05 10.54 -6.94
CA GLY A 119 17.49 10.74 -6.79
C GLY A 119 18.14 9.91 -5.67
N LYS A 120 17.43 8.94 -5.09
CA LYS A 120 17.90 8.19 -3.92
C LYS A 120 18.82 7.03 -4.31
N PRO A 121 19.76 6.64 -3.43
CA PRO A 121 20.57 5.45 -3.65
C PRO A 121 19.71 4.19 -3.76
N ARG A 122 20.11 3.28 -4.66
CA ARG A 122 19.40 2.01 -4.91
C ARG A 122 19.12 1.21 -3.64
N ALA A 123 20.07 1.16 -2.70
CA ALA A 123 19.92 0.43 -1.45
C ALA A 123 18.74 0.95 -0.61
N LEU A 124 18.53 2.27 -0.59
CA LEU A 124 17.43 2.91 0.12
C LEU A 124 16.09 2.65 -0.57
N VAL A 125 16.04 2.78 -1.90
CA VAL A 125 14.86 2.46 -2.71
C VAL A 125 14.42 1.00 -2.52
N LEU A 126 15.38 0.06 -2.50
CA LEU A 126 15.12 -1.34 -2.20
C LEU A 126 14.62 -1.54 -0.75
N SER A 127 15.11 -0.77 0.20
CA SER A 127 14.62 -0.79 1.59
C SER A 127 13.16 -0.34 1.66
N ASN A 128 12.83 0.81 1.05
CA ASN A 128 11.46 1.36 1.01
C ASN A 128 10.50 0.39 0.31
N THR A 129 10.92 -0.18 -0.82
CA THR A 129 10.13 -1.19 -1.55
C THR A 129 9.88 -2.43 -0.70
N ARG A 130 10.90 -2.91 0.05
CA ARG A 130 10.74 -4.05 0.96
C ARG A 130 9.78 -3.74 2.09
N PHE A 131 9.90 -2.58 2.73
CA PHE A 131 8.98 -2.16 3.78
C PHE A 131 7.55 -2.06 3.26
N ALA A 132 7.35 -1.40 2.11
CA ALA A 132 6.04 -1.24 1.49
C ALA A 132 5.39 -2.60 1.18
N ASN A 133 6.13 -3.52 0.56
CA ASN A 133 5.63 -4.88 0.27
C ASN A 133 5.26 -5.65 1.54
N ARG A 134 6.01 -5.47 2.63
CA ARG A 134 5.72 -6.12 3.92
C ARG A 134 4.49 -5.51 4.59
N CYS A 135 4.34 -4.19 4.53
CA CYS A 135 3.14 -3.50 4.97
C CYS A 135 1.92 -3.98 4.18
N SER A 136 2.02 -4.04 2.85
CA SER A 136 0.94 -4.51 1.96
C SER A 136 0.59 -5.98 2.22
N ALA A 137 1.57 -6.83 2.52
CA ALA A 137 1.33 -8.22 2.89
C ALA A 137 0.54 -8.35 4.20
N LEU A 138 0.86 -7.55 5.22
CA LEU A 138 0.12 -7.50 6.48
C LEU A 138 -1.27 -6.88 6.31
N ALA A 139 -1.44 -5.97 5.33
CA ALA A 139 -2.69 -5.29 5.04
C ALA A 139 -3.57 -6.01 4.00
N LYS A 140 -3.09 -7.13 3.43
CA LYS A 140 -3.72 -7.83 2.28
C LYS A 140 -4.03 -6.90 1.10
N ASP A 141 -3.10 -5.99 0.78
CA ASP A 141 -3.27 -4.94 -0.24
C ASP A 141 -4.51 -4.02 0.00
N SER A 142 -5.10 -4.02 1.21
CA SER A 142 -6.27 -3.21 1.61
C SER A 142 -5.90 -2.12 2.62
N LEU A 143 -6.89 -1.34 3.09
CA LEU A 143 -6.68 -0.34 4.15
C LEU A 143 -6.61 -0.93 5.57
N LEU A 144 -6.51 -2.26 5.72
CA LEU A 144 -6.42 -2.94 7.02
C LEU A 144 -5.30 -2.39 7.93
N ALA A 145 -4.16 -1.99 7.38
CA ALA A 145 -3.05 -1.43 8.16
C ALA A 145 -3.46 -0.18 8.97
N ILE A 146 -4.45 0.60 8.52
CA ILE A 146 -4.85 1.84 9.19
C ILE A 146 -5.47 1.57 10.57
N ILE A 147 -6.15 0.43 10.71
CA ILE A 147 -6.81 0.05 11.96
C ILE A 147 -5.95 -0.83 12.86
N LEU A 148 -4.67 -1.04 12.53
CA LEU A 148 -3.72 -1.74 13.39
C LEU A 148 -3.10 -0.79 14.42
N THR A 149 -2.71 -1.35 15.56
CA THR A 149 -1.89 -0.65 16.56
C THR A 149 -0.51 -0.32 16.00
N ASP A 150 0.21 0.62 16.63
CA ASP A 150 1.57 1.02 16.19
C ASP A 150 2.65 -0.06 16.43
N HIS A 151 2.26 -1.20 17.02
CA HIS A 151 3.12 -2.37 17.13
C HIS A 151 3.40 -3.02 15.76
N ASP A 152 2.58 -2.74 14.74
CA ASP A 152 2.77 -3.21 13.37
C ASP A 152 4.10 -2.72 12.76
N ALA A 153 4.54 -1.50 13.05
CA ALA A 153 5.73 -0.90 12.47
C ALA A 153 6.99 -1.69 12.83
N LYS A 154 7.08 -2.22 14.07
CA LYS A 154 8.17 -3.09 14.51
C LYS A 154 8.15 -4.43 13.76
N LEU A 155 6.95 -4.99 13.57
CA LEU A 155 6.76 -6.25 12.84
C LEU A 155 7.15 -6.12 11.36
N ILE A 156 6.70 -5.03 10.72
CA ILE A 156 6.98 -4.73 9.32
C ILE A 156 8.49 -4.50 9.11
N LYS A 157 9.20 -3.86 10.05
CA LYS A 157 10.65 -3.67 9.97
C LYS A 157 11.45 -4.95 10.22
N ASN A 158 10.90 -5.94 10.91
CA ASN A 158 11.62 -7.16 11.26
C ASN A 158 11.75 -8.13 10.07
N THR A 159 12.86 -8.04 9.34
CA THR A 159 13.14 -8.84 8.14
C THR A 159 13.26 -10.36 8.38
N SER A 160 13.40 -10.82 9.63
CA SER A 160 13.40 -12.26 9.96
C SER A 160 12.03 -12.91 9.78
N ILE A 161 10.95 -12.12 9.79
CA ILE A 161 9.58 -12.61 9.59
C ILE A 161 9.33 -12.71 8.09
N SER A 162 9.01 -13.91 7.59
CA SER A 162 8.70 -14.13 6.17
C SER A 162 7.43 -13.39 5.73
N ILE A 163 7.31 -13.11 4.42
CA ILE A 163 6.08 -12.55 3.84
C ILE A 163 4.89 -13.49 4.07
N SER A 164 5.08 -14.81 3.92
CA SER A 164 4.04 -15.80 4.17
C SER A 164 3.51 -15.75 5.60
N ARG A 165 4.39 -15.51 6.58
CA ARG A 165 3.99 -15.37 7.99
C ARG A 165 3.21 -14.07 8.22
N LEU A 166 3.59 -12.97 7.57
CA LEU A 166 2.81 -11.72 7.63
C LEU A 166 1.40 -11.91 7.04
N GLN A 167 1.28 -12.66 5.95
CA GLN A 167 -0.02 -12.98 5.34
C GLN A 167 -0.88 -13.84 6.27
N ALA A 168 -0.29 -14.86 6.92
CA ALA A 168 -1.01 -15.68 7.90
C ALA A 168 -1.50 -14.86 9.11
N ILE A 169 -0.69 -13.92 9.60
CA ILE A 169 -1.10 -12.97 10.64
C ILE A 169 -2.26 -12.10 10.14
N ALA A 170 -2.17 -11.58 8.92
CA ALA A 170 -3.23 -10.77 8.33
C ALA A 170 -4.57 -11.52 8.21
N GLU A 171 -4.53 -12.81 7.86
CA GLU A 171 -5.71 -13.68 7.82
C GLU A 171 -6.32 -13.92 9.20
N GLU A 172 -5.49 -14.06 10.23
CA GLU A 172 -5.94 -14.20 11.61
C GLU A 172 -6.57 -12.90 12.12
N ILE A 173 -5.96 -11.75 11.83
CA ILE A 173 -6.53 -10.42 12.12
C ILE A 173 -7.87 -10.23 11.40
N THR A 174 -7.95 -10.60 10.12
CA THR A 174 -9.18 -10.50 9.33
C THR A 174 -10.31 -11.32 9.95
N ARG A 175 -10.01 -12.50 10.50
CA ARG A 175 -10.98 -13.36 11.18
C ARG A 175 -11.39 -12.84 12.56
N ALA A 176 -10.53 -12.08 13.22
CA ALA A 176 -10.80 -11.51 14.53
C ALA A 176 -11.69 -10.24 14.47
N TYR A 177 -11.63 -9.50 13.37
CA TYR A 177 -12.44 -8.29 13.19
C TYR A 177 -13.85 -8.59 12.67
N PRO A 178 -14.84 -7.72 12.99
CA PRO A 178 -16.18 -7.82 12.42
C PRO A 178 -16.16 -7.82 10.88
N PRO A 179 -16.94 -8.67 10.20
CA PRO A 179 -16.96 -8.75 8.74
C PRO A 179 -17.28 -7.41 8.06
N GLU A 180 -18.16 -6.62 8.65
CA GLU A 180 -18.59 -5.31 8.13
C GLU A 180 -17.43 -4.31 8.11
N LEU A 181 -16.56 -4.36 9.11
CA LEU A 181 -15.36 -3.53 9.18
C LEU A 181 -14.38 -3.89 8.05
N ILE A 182 -14.19 -5.19 7.80
CA ILE A 182 -13.33 -5.68 6.71
C ILE A 182 -13.92 -5.29 5.34
N LEU A 183 -15.24 -5.42 5.17
CA LEU A 183 -15.93 -5.01 3.95
C LEU A 183 -15.79 -3.52 3.68
N ALA A 184 -15.99 -2.67 4.70
CA ALA A 184 -15.83 -1.22 4.59
C ALA A 184 -14.39 -0.84 4.19
N LEU A 185 -13.37 -1.45 4.80
CA LEU A 185 -11.96 -1.20 4.46
C LEU A 185 -11.60 -1.62 3.04
N ASN A 186 -12.10 -2.78 2.59
CA ASN A 186 -11.91 -3.24 1.22
C ASN A 186 -12.60 -2.31 0.22
N TYR A 187 -13.80 -1.84 0.55
CA TYR A 187 -14.54 -0.90 -0.27
C TYR A 187 -13.77 0.43 -0.42
N LEU A 188 -13.37 1.06 0.68
CA LEU A 188 -12.58 2.29 0.67
C LEU A 188 -11.26 2.12 -0.12
N SER A 189 -10.62 0.95 0.00
CA SER A 189 -9.37 0.66 -0.70
C SER A 189 -9.52 0.54 -2.22
N ASN A 190 -10.63 -0.01 -2.69
CA ASN A 190 -10.89 -0.26 -4.11
C ASN A 190 -11.58 0.92 -4.80
N ASP A 191 -12.46 1.63 -4.10
CA ASP A 191 -13.27 2.69 -4.71
C ASP A 191 -12.49 3.99 -4.92
N GLY A 192 -11.56 4.30 -4.00
CA GLY A 192 -10.61 5.40 -4.24
C GLY A 192 -9.79 5.22 -5.52
N SER A 193 -9.63 3.98 -6.00
CA SER A 193 -8.92 3.70 -7.26
C SER A 193 -9.79 3.86 -8.51
N LYS A 194 -11.12 3.98 -8.35
CA LYS A 194 -12.07 3.99 -9.46
C LYS A 194 -12.50 5.39 -9.88
N MET A 195 -12.78 6.34 -8.98
CA MET A 195 -12.97 7.76 -9.32
C MET A 195 -12.79 8.67 -8.10
N ALA A 196 -12.41 9.92 -8.38
CA ALA A 196 -12.24 10.97 -7.38
C ALA A 196 -13.56 11.28 -6.66
N GLY A 197 -13.57 11.10 -5.33
CA GLY A 197 -14.37 11.88 -4.39
C GLY A 197 -15.89 11.80 -4.56
N ASP A 198 -16.46 10.60 -4.68
CA ASP A 198 -17.91 10.45 -4.55
C ASP A 198 -18.27 10.33 -3.05
N GLU A 199 -19.02 11.30 -2.53
CA GLU A 199 -19.56 11.31 -1.17
C GLU A 199 -20.37 10.02 -0.89
N SER A 200 -20.89 9.39 -1.96
CA SER A 200 -21.54 8.08 -1.97
C SER A 200 -20.67 6.96 -1.41
N SER A 201 -19.36 6.97 -1.68
CA SER A 201 -18.42 5.93 -1.23
C SER A 201 -18.24 5.93 0.29
N LEU A 202 -18.11 7.12 0.86
CA LEU A 202 -17.98 7.32 2.30
C LEU A 202 -19.29 6.99 3.02
N MET A 203 -20.42 7.42 2.44
CA MET A 203 -21.75 7.10 2.98
C MET A 203 -22.02 5.60 2.97
N LEU A 204 -21.62 4.88 1.91
CA LEU A 204 -21.76 3.44 1.83
C LEU A 204 -20.86 2.71 2.83
N ALA A 205 -19.59 3.13 2.98
CA ALA A 205 -18.69 2.55 3.99
C ALA A 205 -19.23 2.73 5.42
N ARG A 206 -19.78 3.91 5.73
CA ARG A 206 -20.45 4.17 7.01
C ARG A 206 -21.69 3.31 7.19
N ARG A 207 -22.53 3.20 6.15
CA ARG A 207 -23.73 2.36 6.19
C ARG A 207 -23.41 0.89 6.40
N ILE A 208 -22.36 0.36 5.76
CA ILE A 208 -21.89 -1.01 5.97
C ILE A 208 -21.50 -1.22 7.44
N MET A 209 -20.77 -0.27 8.04
CA MET A 209 -20.35 -0.40 9.44
C MET A 209 -21.50 -0.24 10.45
N LEU A 210 -22.59 0.43 10.11
CA LEU A 210 -23.74 0.65 10.99
C LEU A 210 -24.86 -0.40 10.83
N ALA A 211 -24.77 -1.26 9.82
CA ALA A 211 -25.62 -2.44 9.66
C ALA A 211 -25.23 -3.53 10.66
#